data_AF-A0A2V9WBG5-F1
#
_entry.id   AF-A0A2V9WBG5-F1
#
_cell.length_a   1.000
_cell.length_b   1.000
_cell.length_c   1.000
_cell.angle_alpha   90.00
_cell.angle_beta   90.00
_cell.angle_gamma   90.00
#
_symmetry.space_group_name_H-M   'P 1'
#
loop_
_entity.id
_entity.type
_entity.pdbx_description
1 polymer ?
#
loop_
_entity_poly.entity_id
_entity_poly.type
_entity_poly.pdbx_seq_one_letter_code
_entity_poly.pdbx_strand_id
1 'polypeptide(L)' 'GWLIALFLIAVTPLHNFWAVSDPMMHQMQMGMFMKNVSMLGGALLISQLGAGQWSIDARRR' A
#
# COMPACT_ATOMS: atom_id res chain seq x y z
N GLY A 1 11.01 -3.25 7.05
CA GLY A 1 10.31 -2.15 6.36
C GLY A 1 9.74 -2.55 5.01
N TRP A 2 10.55 -3.17 4.13
CA TRP A 2 10.20 -3.39 2.72
C TRP A 2 9.16 -4.48 2.42
N LEU A 3 8.85 -5.37 3.37
CA LEU A 3 7.96 -6.51 3.14
C LEU A 3 6.54 -6.08 2.73
N ILE A 4 6.00 -5.03 3.37
CA ILE A 4 4.66 -4.49 3.07
C ILE A 4 4.66 -3.80 1.71
N ALA A 5 5.72 -3.07 1.37
CA ALA A 5 5.84 -2.41 0.08
C ALA A 5 5.91 -3.42 -1.07
N LEU A 6 6.73 -4.47 -0.94
CA LEU A 6 6.83 -5.55 -1.92
C LEU A 6 5.53 -6.34 -2.06
N PHE A 7 4.85 -6.64 -0.95
CA PHE A 7 3.54 -7.30 -0.96
C PHE A 7 2.48 -6.49 -1.72
N LEU A 8 2.40 -5.18 -1.45
CA LEU A 8 1.44 -4.29 -2.11
C LEU A 8 1.74 -4.10 -3.60
N ILE A 9 3.01 -4.00 -4.00
CA ILE A 9 3.39 -3.96 -5.41
C ILE A 9 3.00 -5.26 -6.12
N ALA A 10 3.20 -6.41 -5.49
CA ALA A 10 2.88 -7.72 -6.08
C ALA A 10 1.37 -7.99 -6.19
N VAL A 11 0.55 -7.55 -5.22
CA VAL A 11 -0.89 -7.83 -5.22
C VAL A 11 -1.68 -6.94 -6.20
N THR A 12 -1.11 -5.77 -6.55
CA THR A 12 -1.74 -4.76 -7.41
C THR A 12 -1.93 -5.21 -8.88
N PRO A 13 -1.00 -5.89 -9.57
CA PRO A 13 -1.28 -6.41 -10.91
C PRO A 13 -2.09 -7.72 -10.93
N LEU A 14 -2.20 -8.44 -9.80
CA LEU A 14 -2.90 -9.74 -9.74
C LEU A 14 -4.42 -9.62 -9.78
N HIS A 15 -4.97 -8.42 -9.61
CA HIS A 15 -6.39 -8.15 -9.60
C HIS A 15 -6.74 -7.37 -10.87
N ASN A 16 -7.55 -7.96 -11.75
CA ASN A 16 -7.86 -7.37 -13.05
C ASN A 16 -8.98 -6.31 -12.95
N PHE A 17 -8.73 -5.20 -12.25
CA PHE A 17 -9.71 -4.12 -12.05
C PHE A 17 -10.15 -3.44 -13.35
N TRP A 18 -9.25 -3.43 -14.34
CA TRP A 18 -9.41 -2.75 -15.62
C TRP A 18 -10.39 -3.44 -16.57
N ALA A 19 -10.75 -4.70 -16.30
CA ALA A 19 -11.63 -5.49 -17.16
C ALA A 19 -13.11 -5.49 -16.72
N VAL A 20 -13.45 -4.74 -15.66
CA VAL A 20 -14.84 -4.68 -15.15
C VAL A 20 -15.68 -3.79 -16.05
N SER A 21 -16.70 -4.37 -16.67
CA SER A 21 -17.59 -3.67 -17.61
C SER A 21 -18.76 -2.94 -16.92
N ASP A 22 -19.13 -3.34 -15.71
CA ASP A 22 -20.19 -2.70 -14.93
C ASP A 22 -19.66 -1.40 -14.28
N PRO A 23 -20.26 -0.22 -14.58
CA PRO A 23 -19.78 1.07 -14.06
C PRO A 23 -19.76 1.17 -12.54
N MET A 24 -20.74 0.57 -11.86
CA MET A 24 -20.84 0.63 -10.40
C MET A 24 -19.80 -0.28 -9.74
N MET A 25 -19.59 -1.46 -10.31
CA MET A 25 -18.55 -2.36 -9.82
C MET A 25 -17.14 -1.84 -10.15
N HIS A 26 -16.98 -1.15 -11.28
CA HIS A 26 -15.71 -0.50 -11.65
C HIS A 26 -15.32 0.58 -10.63
N GLN A 27 -16.26 1.44 -10.22
CA GLN A 27 -15.99 2.44 -9.18
C GLN A 27 -15.58 1.81 -7.85
N MET A 28 -16.26 0.73 -7.43
CA MET A 28 -15.93 0.02 -6.20
C MET A 28 -14.54 -0.64 -6.26
N GLN A 29 -14.21 -1.30 -7.38
CA GLN A 29 -12.89 -1.92 -7.57
C GLN A 29 -11.77 -0.87 -7.64
N MET A 30 -12.01 0.25 -8.32
CA MET A 30 -11.07 1.38 -8.33
C MET A 30 -10.88 1.99 -6.94
N GLY A 31 -11.94 2.12 -6.13
CA GLY A 31 -11.83 2.56 -4.73
C GLY A 31 -10.95 1.62 -3.88
N MET A 32 -11.10 0.31 -4.06
CA MET A 32 -10.28 -0.70 -3.39
C MET A 32 -8.82 -0.70 -3.86
N PHE A 33 -8.58 -0.48 -5.16
CA PHE A 33 -7.24 -0.27 -5.70
C PHE A 33 -6.58 0.95 -5.07
N MET A 34 -7.27 2.10 -5.06
CA MET A 34 -6.75 3.33 -4.47
C MET A 34 -6.45 3.16 -2.98
N LYS A 35 -7.26 2.41 -2.24
CA LYS A 35 -6.98 2.06 -0.83
C LYS A 35 -5.65 1.32 -0.68
N ASN A 36 -5.37 0.33 -1.53
CA ASN A 36 -4.08 -0.37 -1.53
C ASN A 36 -2.91 0.56 -1.86
N VAL A 37 -3.08 1.46 -2.84
CA VAL A 37 -2.07 2.48 -3.20
C VAL A 37 -1.82 3.44 -2.03
N SER A 38 -2.85 3.91 -1.34
CA SER A 38 -2.70 4.77 -0.16
C SER A 38 -1.98 4.06 0.99
N MET A 39 -2.27 2.77 1.23
CA MET A 39 -1.54 1.98 2.23
C MET A 39 -0.08 1.78 1.84
N LEU A 40 0.22 1.57 0.56
CA LEU A 40 1.60 1.47 0.06
C LEU A 40 2.34 2.80 0.26
N GLY A 41 1.71 3.91 -0.13
CA GLY A 41 2.24 5.25 0.10
C GLY A 41 2.51 5.52 1.58
N GLY A 42 1.58 5.17 2.46
CA GLY A 42 1.76 5.28 3.91
C GLY A 42 2.90 4.41 4.45
N ALA A 43 2.99 3.15 4.02
CA ALA A 43 4.08 2.26 4.40
C ALA A 43 5.44 2.76 3.89
N LEU A 44 5.50 3.30 2.66
CA LEU A 44 6.69 3.91 2.09
C LEU A 44 7.10 5.17 2.85
N LEU A 45 6.14 6.06 3.16
CA LEU A 45 6.38 7.26 3.96
C LEU A 45 6.93 6.90 5.36
N ILE A 46 6.32 5.93 6.05
CA ILE A 46 6.80 5.43 7.35
C ILE A 46 8.21 4.81 7.21
N SER A 47 8.49 4.11 6.11
CA SER A 47 9.81 3.51 5.89
C SER A 47 10.91 4.52 5.56
N GLN A 48 10.60 5.57 4.80
CA GLN A 48 11.58 6.57 4.31
C GLN A 48 11.79 7.71 5.30
N LEU A 49 10.72 8.16 5.97
CA LEU A 49 10.82 9.16 7.05
C LEU A 49 11.19 8.51 8.39
N GLY A 50 11.27 7.17 8.42
CA GLY A 50 11.51 6.36 9.61
C GLY A 50 10.34 6.40 10.59
N ALA A 51 10.33 5.47 11.55
CA ALA A 51 9.62 5.68 12.80
C ALA A 51 10.38 6.79 13.59
N GLY A 52 10.29 8.04 13.13
CA GLY A 52 11.11 9.14 13.65
C GLY A 52 11.09 9.19 15.17
N GLN A 53 12.25 9.34 15.82
CA GLN A 53 12.54 9.40 17.28
C GLN A 53 11.83 8.40 18.25
N TRP A 54 10.83 7.66 17.80
CA TRP A 54 9.99 6.72 18.54
C TRP A 54 10.18 5.28 18.06
N SER A 55 11.03 5.05 17.05
CA SER A 55 11.48 3.70 16.71
C SER A 55 12.16 3.07 17.92
N ILE A 56 11.57 2.00 18.45
CA ILE A 56 12.09 1.23 19.60
C ILE A 56 13.46 0.58 19.27
N ASP A 57 13.88 0.61 18.00
CA ASP A 57 15.21 0.21 17.54
C ASP A 57 16.32 1.21 17.96
N ALA A 58 15.99 2.47 18.21
CA ALA A 58 16.94 3.47 18.71
C ALA A 58 17.35 3.23 20.19
N ARG A 59 16.68 2.31 20.90
CA ARG A 59 16.92 1.99 22.32
C ARG A 59 17.96 0.88 22.55
N ARG A 60 18.63 0.37 21.50
CA ARG A 60 19.67 -0.67 21.59
C ARG A 60 21.05 -0.24 21.10
N ARG A 61 21.36 1.05 21.09
CA ARG A 61 22.75 1.52 21.08
C ARG A 61 23.10 2.20 22.39
#